data_AF-J4I2U5-F1
#
_entry.id   AF-J4I2U5-F1
#
_cell.length_a   1.000
_cell.length_b   1.000
_cell.length_c   1.000
_cell.angle_alpha   90.00
_cell.angle_beta   90.00
_cell.angle_gamma   90.00
#
_symmetry.space_group_name_H-M   'P 1'
#
loop_
_entity.id
_entity.type
_entity.pdbx_description
1 polymer ?
#
loop_
_entity_poly.entity_id
_entity_poly.type
_entity_poly.pdbx_seq_one_letter_code
_entity_poly.pdbx_strand_id
1 'polypeptide(L)'
;MGFAPRLWGFQDLPDNWKMVVMDAVDGDSYKLVFDLELRLADLHAAIWEKLKEFHGRGFVHGDIRDANLMARTSPVAGESAFMLLDFDWAGRAGEARHPKNLYKGWSLWRPSRVGGGGLILADDDLEMLDGYFPASVYNVGS
;
A
#
# COMPACT_ATOMS: atom_id res chain seq x y z
N MET A 1 6.20 12.69 -2.71
CA MET A 1 5.47 11.95 -3.76
C MET A 1 3.94 12.05 -3.59
N GLY A 2 3.43 12.52 -2.43
CA GLY A 2 2.05 13.00 -2.28
C GLY A 2 0.97 11.93 -2.10
N PHE A 3 1.35 10.66 -2.06
CA PHE A 3 0.44 9.52 -1.97
C PHE A 3 0.50 8.83 -0.59
N ALA A 4 1.06 9.48 0.43
CA ALA A 4 1.11 8.97 1.79
C ALA A 4 0.99 10.16 2.75
N PRO A 5 0.48 9.95 3.98
CA PRO A 5 0.40 11.00 4.99
C PRO A 5 1.77 11.64 5.22
N ARG A 6 1.83 12.96 5.35
CA ARG A 6 3.10 13.64 5.62
C ARG A 6 3.60 13.24 6.99
N LEU A 7 4.84 12.76 7.06
CA LEU A 7 5.54 12.52 8.32
C LEU A 7 5.95 13.86 8.96
N TRP A 8 5.57 14.06 10.21
CA TRP A 8 5.97 15.20 11.04
C TRP A 8 7.18 14.89 11.92
N GLY A 9 7.30 13.64 12.38
CA GLY A 9 8.43 13.20 13.19
C GLY A 9 8.27 11.78 13.69
N PHE A 10 9.33 11.26 14.30
CA PHE A 10 9.32 9.98 14.98
C PHE A 10 10.15 10.04 16.26
N GLN A 11 9.84 9.16 17.21
CA GLN A 11 10.56 9.05 18.47
C GLN A 11 10.68 7.58 18.90
N ASP A 12 11.85 7.19 19.38
CA ASP A 12 12.05 5.91 20.06
C ASP A 12 11.44 5.94 21.47
N LEU A 13 10.68 4.91 21.79
CA LEU A 13 10.07 4.67 23.08
C LEU A 13 10.74 3.44 23.74
N PRO A 14 10.54 3.23 25.06
CA PRO A 14 10.98 2.01 25.73
C PRO A 14 10.52 0.74 25.02
N ASP A 15 11.23 -0.35 25.25
CA ASP A 15 10.92 -1.68 24.71
C ASP A 15 10.88 -1.74 23.16
N ASN A 16 11.72 -0.93 22.51
CA ASN A 16 11.87 -0.83 21.05
C ASN A 16 10.60 -0.37 20.30
N TRP A 17 9.66 0.28 20.98
CA TRP A 17 8.54 0.93 20.32
C TRP A 17 8.99 2.19 19.60
N LYS A 18 8.31 2.53 18.50
CA LYS A 18 8.50 3.80 17.80
C LYS A 18 7.16 4.52 17.73
N MET A 19 7.15 5.78 18.14
CA MET A 19 6.04 6.69 17.87
C MET A 19 6.30 7.37 16.54
N VAL A 20 5.33 7.36 15.65
CA VAL A 20 5.38 8.04 14.34
C VAL A 20 4.20 9.01 14.28
N VAL A 21 4.48 10.28 14.04
CA VAL A 21 3.47 11.34 13.94
C VAL A 21 3.36 11.75 12.48
N MET A 22 2.17 11.62 11.90
CA MET A 22 1.88 11.93 10.51
C MET A 22 0.55 12.68 10.35
N ASP A 23 0.26 13.18 9.15
CA ASP A 23 -1.05 13.74 8.85
C ASP A 23 -2.18 12.76 9.17
N ALA A 24 -3.26 13.27 9.77
CA ALA A 24 -4.51 12.53 9.82
C ALA A 24 -5.11 12.51 8.42
N VAL A 25 -5.37 11.31 7.88
CA VAL A 25 -6.13 11.17 6.64
C VAL A 25 -7.60 11.42 6.96
N ASP A 26 -8.19 12.40 6.27
CA ASP A 26 -9.60 12.72 6.45
C ASP A 26 -10.49 11.54 6.02
N GLY A 27 -11.14 10.92 7.00
CA GLY A 27 -12.01 9.77 6.79
C GLY A 27 -13.32 10.10 6.08
N ASP A 28 -13.70 11.38 5.94
CA ASP A 28 -14.87 11.76 5.14
C ASP A 28 -14.52 11.81 3.65
N SER A 29 -13.31 12.32 3.33
CA SER A 29 -12.79 12.38 1.96
C SER A 29 -12.18 11.07 1.46
N TYR A 30 -11.59 10.28 2.35
CA TYR A 30 -10.92 9.03 2.02
C TYR A 30 -11.55 7.85 2.77
N LYS A 31 -11.75 6.74 2.08
CA LYS A 31 -12.21 5.48 2.67
C LYS A 31 -11.18 4.39 2.43
N LEU A 32 -11.07 3.45 3.37
CA LEU A 32 -10.25 2.26 3.15
C LEU A 32 -10.74 1.57 1.89
N VAL A 33 -9.79 1.18 1.05
CA VAL A 33 -10.11 0.43 -0.17
C VAL A 33 -10.85 -0.83 0.25
N PHE A 34 -10.44 -1.52 1.31
CA PHE A 34 -11.17 -2.67 1.88
C PHE A 34 -12.70 -2.47 2.00
N ASP A 35 -13.17 -1.27 2.38
CA ASP A 35 -14.59 -0.96 2.60
C ASP A 35 -15.35 -0.55 1.32
N LEU A 36 -14.66 -0.36 0.19
CA LEU A 36 -15.27 0.06 -1.07
C LEU A 36 -15.83 -1.12 -1.85
N GLU A 37 -17.14 -1.09 -2.11
CA GLU A 37 -17.84 -2.12 -2.92
C GLU A 37 -17.39 -2.14 -4.38
N LEU A 38 -17.04 -0.98 -4.95
CA LEU A 38 -16.53 -0.85 -6.31
C LEU A 38 -15.09 -0.35 -6.27
N ARG A 39 -14.15 -1.22 -6.68
CA ARG A 39 -12.75 -0.87 -6.90
C ARG A 39 -12.66 -0.06 -8.19
N LEU A 40 -12.39 1.24 -8.12
CA LEU A 40 -12.33 2.14 -9.27
C LEU A 40 -11.20 1.70 -10.23
N ALA A 41 -11.52 1.45 -11.50
CA ALA A 41 -10.54 1.08 -12.54
C ALA A 41 -9.31 2.00 -12.56
N ASP A 42 -9.55 3.31 -12.41
CA ASP A 42 -8.50 4.33 -12.47
C ASP A 42 -7.63 4.36 -11.19
N LEU A 43 -8.14 3.85 -10.08
CA LEU A 43 -7.40 3.83 -8.81
C LEU A 43 -6.23 2.85 -8.87
N HIS A 44 -6.42 1.67 -9.47
CA HIS A 44 -5.33 0.71 -9.67
C HIS A 44 -4.19 1.34 -10.48
N ALA A 45 -4.49 1.93 -11.63
CA ALA A 45 -3.50 2.58 -12.49
C ALA A 45 -2.77 3.72 -11.75
N ALA A 46 -3.50 4.53 -10.96
CA ALA A 46 -2.90 5.60 -10.18
C ALA A 46 -1.94 5.08 -9.10
N ILE A 47 -2.31 3.99 -8.39
CA ILE A 47 -1.46 3.36 -7.38
C ILE A 47 -0.24 2.73 -8.05
N TRP A 48 -0.45 1.99 -9.13
CA TRP A 48 0.60 1.31 -9.90
C TRP A 48 1.70 2.28 -10.34
N GLU A 49 1.33 3.40 -10.97
CA GLU A 49 2.31 4.40 -11.42
C GLU A 49 3.09 5.02 -10.26
N LYS A 50 2.45 5.22 -9.10
CA LYS A 50 3.11 5.73 -7.91
C LYS A 50 4.00 4.71 -7.22
N LEU A 51 3.63 3.44 -7.21
CA LEU A 51 4.51 2.36 -6.77
C LEU A 51 5.74 2.27 -7.66
N LYS A 52 5.58 2.37 -8.98
CA LYS A 52 6.73 2.43 -9.90
C LYS A 52 7.66 3.61 -9.61
N GLU A 53 7.11 4.80 -9.35
CA GLU A 53 7.91 5.97 -8.95
C GLU A 53 8.67 5.70 -7.63
N PHE A 54 7.98 5.10 -6.65
CA PHE A 54 8.52 4.74 -5.35
C PHE A 54 9.66 3.71 -5.45
N HIS A 55 9.44 2.65 -6.23
CA HIS A 55 10.43 1.62 -6.55
C HIS A 55 11.61 2.16 -7.34
N GLY A 56 11.37 3.06 -8.30
CA GLY A 56 12.42 3.73 -9.06
C GLY A 56 13.34 4.61 -8.21
N ARG A 57 12.90 4.99 -7.01
CA ARG A 57 13.72 5.68 -5.99
C ARG A 57 14.43 4.72 -5.03
N GLY A 58 14.32 3.42 -5.25
CA GLY A 58 15.01 2.38 -4.48
C GLY A 58 14.31 1.97 -3.19
N PHE A 59 13.00 2.19 -3.07
CA PHE A 59 12.20 1.80 -1.91
C PHE A 59 11.20 0.71 -2.26
N VAL A 60 10.75 -0.06 -1.26
CA VAL A 60 9.70 -1.08 -1.33
C VAL A 60 8.80 -0.97 -0.11
N HIS A 61 7.54 -1.36 -0.22
CA HIS A 61 6.55 -1.26 0.85
C HIS A 61 6.42 -2.57 1.63
N GLY A 62 6.20 -3.68 0.92
CA GLY A 62 6.11 -5.02 1.46
C GLY A 62 4.75 -5.41 2.03
N ASP A 63 3.82 -4.49 2.21
CA ASP A 63 2.47 -4.84 2.63
C ASP A 63 1.38 -4.11 1.83
N ILE A 64 1.46 -4.18 0.51
CA ILE A 64 0.40 -3.65 -0.35
C ILE A 64 -0.84 -4.54 -0.21
N ARG A 65 -1.92 -3.92 0.25
CA ARG A 65 -3.24 -4.53 0.40
C ARG A 65 -4.31 -3.45 0.50
N ASP A 66 -5.54 -3.82 0.23
CA ASP A 66 -6.68 -2.91 0.31
C ASP A 66 -6.94 -2.33 1.71
N ALA A 67 -6.49 -3.01 2.76
CA ALA A 67 -6.51 -2.50 4.13
C ALA A 67 -5.44 -1.44 4.43
N ASN A 68 -4.38 -1.36 3.61
CA ASN A 68 -3.29 -0.39 3.75
C ASN A 68 -3.37 0.72 2.69
N LEU A 69 -4.51 0.80 1.99
CA LEU A 69 -4.79 1.81 0.98
C LEU A 69 -6.09 2.52 1.37
N MET A 70 -6.07 3.84 1.37
CA MET A 70 -7.29 4.65 1.41
C MET A 70 -7.48 5.35 0.07
N ALA A 71 -8.66 5.27 -0.51
CA ALA A 71 -8.99 5.96 -1.75
C ALA A 71 -9.92 7.13 -1.49
N ARG A 72 -9.73 8.19 -2.27
CA ARG A 72 -10.59 9.37 -2.24
C ARG A 72 -11.95 9.04 -2.87
N THR A 73 -13.03 9.43 -2.22
CA THR A 73 -14.41 9.15 -2.68
C THR A 73 -14.94 10.17 -3.69
N SER A 74 -14.29 11.33 -3.80
CA SER A 74 -14.64 12.38 -4.78
C SER A 74 -13.38 13.12 -5.25
N PRO A 75 -13.10 13.18 -6.57
CA PRO A 75 -11.89 13.83 -7.09
C PRO A 75 -11.78 15.29 -6.68
N VAL A 76 -10.59 15.71 -6.26
CA VAL A 76 -10.24 17.10 -5.96
C VAL A 76 -8.95 17.45 -6.69
N ALA A 77 -8.95 18.54 -7.44
CA ALA A 77 -7.81 18.95 -8.24
C ALA A 77 -6.60 19.26 -7.34
N GLY A 78 -5.45 18.66 -7.65
CA GLY A 78 -4.21 18.82 -6.88
C GLY A 78 -4.06 17.90 -5.67
N GLU A 79 -5.07 17.09 -5.36
CA GLU A 79 -5.02 16.11 -4.26
C GLU A 79 -4.86 14.69 -4.80
N SER A 80 -4.20 13.83 -4.02
CA SER A 80 -3.98 12.43 -4.43
C SER A 80 -5.29 11.64 -4.43
N ALA A 81 -5.47 10.79 -5.45
CA ALA A 81 -6.58 9.85 -5.52
C ALA A 81 -6.54 8.78 -4.40
N PHE A 82 -5.38 8.59 -3.78
CA PHE A 82 -5.20 7.61 -2.71
C PHE A 82 -4.11 8.00 -1.71
N MET A 83 -4.13 7.34 -0.56
CA MET A 83 -3.09 7.36 0.47
C MET A 83 -2.67 5.92 0.77
N LEU A 84 -1.35 5.66 0.70
CA LEU A 84 -0.71 4.44 1.17
C LEU A 84 -0.37 4.59 2.66
N LEU A 85 -0.68 3.56 3.42
CA LEU A 85 -0.52 3.48 4.87
C LEU A 85 0.36 2.28 5.26
N ASP A 86 0.73 2.22 6.53
CA ASP A 86 1.38 1.06 7.17
C ASP A 86 2.76 0.70 6.55
N PHE A 87 3.76 1.53 6.88
CA PHE A 87 5.14 1.43 6.37
C PHE A 87 6.06 0.56 7.25
N ASP A 88 5.52 -0.24 8.18
CA ASP A 88 6.33 -0.95 9.17
C ASP A 88 7.33 -1.95 8.55
N TRP A 89 7.05 -2.45 7.34
CA TRP A 89 7.95 -3.33 6.60
C TRP A 89 8.68 -2.63 5.46
N ALA A 90 8.34 -1.37 5.19
CA ALA A 90 8.90 -0.63 4.08
C ALA A 90 10.38 -0.32 4.31
N GLY A 91 11.13 -0.16 3.23
CA GLY A 91 12.55 0.15 3.33
C GLY A 91 13.25 0.19 1.98
N ARG A 92 14.58 0.11 2.00
CA ARG A 92 15.38 0.07 0.78
C ARG A 92 15.25 -1.26 0.07
N ALA A 93 15.07 -1.22 -1.24
CA ALA A 93 15.08 -2.41 -2.08
C ALA A 93 16.42 -3.15 -1.93
N GLY A 94 16.36 -4.48 -1.75
CA GLY A 94 17.55 -5.31 -1.49
C GLY A 94 18.01 -5.37 -0.03
N GLU A 95 17.44 -4.55 0.86
CA GLU A 95 17.74 -4.55 2.30
C GLU A 95 16.52 -4.93 3.14
N ALA A 96 15.34 -4.37 2.81
CA ALA A 96 14.10 -4.59 3.55
C ALA A 96 13.67 -6.06 3.52
N ARG A 97 13.17 -6.56 4.65
CA ARG A 97 12.77 -7.96 4.84
C ARG A 97 11.45 -8.07 5.58
N HIS A 98 10.65 -9.06 5.20
CA HIS A 98 9.47 -9.43 5.97
C HIS A 98 9.83 -9.96 7.36
N PRO A 99 8.92 -9.86 8.34
CA PRO A 99 9.07 -10.55 9.61
C PRO A 99 9.19 -12.07 9.41
N LYS A 100 9.93 -12.76 10.30
CA LYS A 100 10.13 -14.22 10.19
C LYS A 100 8.84 -15.02 10.29
N ASN A 101 7.87 -14.51 11.05
CA ASN A 101 6.54 -15.08 11.26
C ASN A 101 5.49 -14.48 10.32
N LEU A 102 5.88 -14.11 9.08
CA LEU A 102 4.96 -13.59 8.08
C LEU A 102 3.79 -14.54 7.87
N TYR A 103 2.57 -14.05 8.07
CA TYR A 103 1.35 -14.79 7.77
C TYR A 103 1.01 -14.72 6.29
N LYS A 104 0.53 -15.85 5.76
CA LYS A 104 0.00 -15.97 4.41
C LYS A 104 -1.18 -16.94 4.42
N GLY A 105 -2.27 -16.58 3.78
CA GLY A 105 -3.49 -17.39 3.78
C GLY A 105 -4.49 -16.94 2.71
N TRP A 106 -5.63 -17.63 2.67
CA TRP A 106 -6.68 -17.31 1.69
C TRP A 106 -7.22 -15.87 1.83
N SER A 107 -7.29 -15.37 3.06
CA SER A 107 -7.72 -13.99 3.36
C SER A 107 -6.61 -12.95 3.28
N LEU A 108 -5.34 -13.36 3.11
CA LEU A 108 -4.18 -12.48 2.99
C LEU A 108 -3.25 -13.02 1.91
N TRP A 109 -3.62 -12.73 0.66
CA TRP A 109 -2.92 -13.21 -0.51
C TRP A 109 -1.57 -12.51 -0.68
N ARG A 110 -0.55 -13.28 -1.08
CA ARG A 110 0.78 -12.79 -1.46
C ARG A 110 1.36 -13.70 -2.55
N PRO A 111 2.29 -13.22 -3.39
CA PRO A 111 3.04 -14.07 -4.33
C PRO A 111 3.66 -15.29 -3.65
N SER A 112 3.73 -16.43 -4.35
CA SER A 112 4.24 -17.71 -3.80
C SER A 112 5.65 -17.59 -3.18
N ARG A 113 6.50 -16.75 -3.78
CA ARG A 113 7.88 -16.48 -3.35
C ARG A 113 8.01 -15.61 -2.10
N VAL A 114 6.97 -14.85 -1.73
CA VAL A 114 6.96 -14.04 -0.53
C VAL A 114 6.84 -14.94 0.70
N GLY A 115 7.86 -14.89 1.55
CA GLY A 115 7.98 -15.71 2.75
C GLY A 115 8.65 -14.98 3.90
N GLY A 116 8.47 -15.51 5.12
CA GLY A 116 9.00 -14.88 6.33
C GLY A 116 10.52 -14.74 6.31
N GLY A 117 11.03 -13.56 6.66
CA GLY A 117 12.46 -13.21 6.59
C GLY A 117 13.02 -13.00 5.18
N GLY A 118 12.22 -13.23 4.14
CA GLY A 118 12.57 -12.97 2.74
C GLY A 118 12.77 -11.48 2.48
N LEU A 119 13.56 -11.17 1.45
CA LEU A 119 13.68 -9.80 0.95
C LEU A 119 12.34 -9.36 0.37
N ILE A 120 12.02 -8.08 0.56
CA ILE A 120 10.86 -7.46 -0.06
C ILE A 120 11.29 -6.96 -1.44
N LEU A 121 10.62 -7.44 -2.49
CA LEU A 121 10.91 -7.06 -3.87
C LEU A 121 9.86 -6.09 -4.41
N ALA A 122 10.27 -5.20 -5.32
CA ALA A 122 9.36 -4.26 -5.99
C ALA A 122 8.24 -4.99 -6.74
N ASP A 123 8.56 -6.10 -7.41
CA ASP A 123 7.57 -6.93 -8.11
C ASP A 123 6.57 -7.58 -7.15
N ASP A 124 6.94 -7.79 -5.88
CA ASP A 124 6.00 -8.31 -4.88
C ASP A 124 4.91 -7.28 -4.56
N ASP A 125 5.28 -6.01 -4.42
CA ASP A 125 4.32 -4.91 -4.20
C ASP A 125 3.32 -4.79 -5.36
N LEU A 126 3.81 -4.91 -6.60
CA LEU A 126 2.99 -4.82 -7.81
C LEU A 126 2.05 -6.02 -7.96
N GLU A 127 2.55 -7.24 -7.75
CA GLU A 127 1.70 -8.42 -7.78
C GLU A 127 0.67 -8.41 -6.64
N MET A 128 1.04 -7.95 -5.46
CA MET A 128 0.09 -7.73 -4.36
C MET A 128 -1.00 -6.73 -4.77
N LEU A 129 -0.64 -5.61 -5.40
CA LEU A 129 -1.62 -4.66 -5.93
C LEU A 129 -2.59 -5.36 -6.91
N ASP A 130 -2.08 -6.11 -7.88
CA ASP A 130 -2.92 -6.83 -8.86
C ASP A 130 -3.85 -7.86 -8.20
N GLY A 131 -3.36 -8.56 -7.17
CA GLY A 131 -4.15 -9.55 -6.42
C GLY A 131 -5.33 -8.95 -5.65
N TYR A 132 -5.19 -7.72 -5.14
CA TYR A 132 -6.25 -6.99 -4.42
C TYR A 132 -7.16 -6.15 -5.34
N PHE A 133 -6.79 -6.03 -6.62
CA PHE A 133 -7.55 -5.35 -7.68
C PHE A 133 -7.72 -6.27 -8.90
N PRO A 134 -8.40 -7.43 -8.76
CA PRO A 134 -8.52 -8.36 -9.86
C PRO A 134 -9.26 -7.71 -11.04
N ALA A 135 -8.67 -7.85 -12.24
CA ALA A 135 -9.23 -7.37 -13.49
C ALA A 135 -10.47 -8.19 -13.90
N SER A 136 -11.61 -8.01 -13.22
CA SER A 136 -12.90 -8.55 -13.68
C SER A 136 -14.09 -8.00 -12.89
N VAL A 137 -14.41 -6.71 -13.08
CA VAL A 137 -15.82 -6.23 -12.99
C VAL A 137 -16.19 -5.28 -14.14
N TYR A 138 -15.29 -5.06 -15.11
CA TYR A 138 -15.49 -4.05 -16.17
C TYR A 138 -15.89 -4.58 -17.55
N ASN A 139 -16.18 -5.89 -17.68
CA ASN A 139 -16.86 -6.40 -18.87
C ASN A 139 -18.37 -6.49 -18.62
N VAL A 140 -19.04 -5.34 -18.67
CA VAL A 140 -20.49 -5.30 -18.91
C VAL A 140 -20.71 -4.75 -20.32
N GLY A 141 -21.11 -5.62 -21.24
CA GLY A 141 -21.78 -5.26 -22.48
C GLY A 141 -20.90 -5.10 -23.71
N SER A 142 -20.74 -6.19 -24.46
CA SER A 142 -20.73 -6.15 -25.93
C SER A 142 -22.15 -6.41 -26.44
#